data_AF-A0A9E3NP96-F1
#
_entry.id   AF-A0A9E3NP96-F1
#
_cell.length_a   1.000
_cell.length_b   1.000
_cell.length_c   1.000
_cell.angle_alpha   90.00
_cell.angle_beta   90.00
_cell.angle_gamma   90.00
#
_symmetry.space_group_name_H-M   'P 1'
#
loop_
_entity.id
_entity.type
_entity.pdbx_description
1 polymer ?
#
loop_
_entity_poly.entity_id
_entity_poly.type
_entity_poly.pdbx_seq_one_letter_code
_entity_poly.pdbx_strand_id
1 'polypeptide(L)' 'MLDLVRRLARRVGIPCFSPPDLRRAFIGYMLDLGVDISTVQHLAGHAQVTRTARYDPRGDHISRPAAEMLHVPFTAKR' A
#
# COMPACT_ATOMS: atom_id res chain seq x y z
N MET A 1 -9.07 17.33 -13.18
CA MET A 1 -8.48 15.99 -12.91
C MET A 1 -9.54 14.96 -12.54
N LEU A 2 -10.40 15.23 -11.55
CA LEU A 2 -11.52 14.37 -11.16
C LEU A 2 -12.51 14.01 -12.29
N ASP A 3 -12.84 14.97 -13.15
CA ASP A 3 -13.79 14.72 -14.26
C ASP A 3 -13.21 13.85 -15.37
N LEU A 4 -11.88 13.83 -15.53
CA LEU A 4 -11.23 12.92 -16.49
C LEU A 4 -11.36 11.48 -16.00
N VAL A 5 -11.04 11.22 -14.73
CA VAL A 5 -11.11 9.86 -14.18
C VAL A 5 -12.56 9.37 -14.10
N ARG A 6 -13.52 10.23 -13.73
CA ARG A 6 -14.95 9.89 -13.77
C ARG A 6 -15.46 9.57 -15.17
N ARG A 7 -14.93 10.24 -16.21
CA ARG A 7 -15.26 9.93 -17.61
C ARG A 7 -14.66 8.59 -18.04
N LEU A 8 -13.43 8.30 -17.64
CA LEU A 8 -12.79 7.00 -17.93
C LEU A 8 -13.48 5.85 -17.19
N ALA A 9 -13.79 5.99 -15.90
CA ALA A 9 -14.49 4.97 -15.13
C ALA A 9 -15.86 4.61 -15.74
N ARG A 10 -16.64 5.60 -16.16
CA ARG A 10 -17.91 5.38 -16.89
C ARG A 10 -17.71 4.66 -18.21
N ARG A 11 -16.60 4.90 -18.91
CA ARG A 11 -16.30 4.29 -20.21
C ARG A 11 -15.94 2.80 -20.10
N VAL A 12 -15.41 2.37 -18.95
CA VAL A 12 -15.00 0.98 -18.68
C VAL A 12 -16.01 0.25 -17.77
N GLY A 13 -17.14 0.87 -17.43
CA GLY A 13 -18.20 0.25 -16.62
C GLY A 13 -17.85 0.08 -15.14
N ILE A 14 -16.85 0.80 -14.62
CA ILE A 14 -16.48 0.74 -13.21
C ILE A 14 -17.48 1.59 -12.41
N PRO A 15 -18.10 1.06 -11.34
CA PRO A 15 -19.03 1.82 -10.50
C PRO A 15 -18.35 3.06 -9.93
N CYS A 16 -19.13 4.11 -9.69
CA CYS A 16 -18.65 5.44 -9.28
C CYS A 16 -17.55 5.38 -8.22
N PHE A 17 -16.30 5.64 -8.60
CA PHE A 17 -15.20 5.78 -7.66
C PHE A 17 -15.10 7.25 -7.22
N SER A 18 -14.82 7.48 -5.94
CA SER A 18 -14.56 8.81 -5.39
C SER A 18 -13.05 9.10 -5.40
N PRO A 19 -12.61 10.38 -5.51
CA PRO A 19 -11.20 10.76 -5.47
C PRO A 19 -10.33 10.05 -4.40
N PRO A 20 -10.84 9.82 -3.17
CA PRO A 20 -10.12 9.06 -2.14
C PRO A 20 -9.83 7.60 -2.54
N ASP A 21 -10.69 6.97 -3.33
CA ASP A 21 -10.55 5.56 -3.70
C ASP A 21 -9.41 5.35 -4.70
N LEU A 22 -9.13 6.32 -5.58
CA LEU A 22 -7.94 6.27 -6.43
C LEU A 22 -6.66 6.34 -5.62
N ARG A 23 -6.61 7.22 -4.60
CA ARG A 23 -5.43 7.35 -3.75
C ARG A 23 -5.20 6.07 -2.95
N ARG A 24 -6.28 5.47 -2.42
CA ARG A 24 -6.23 4.17 -1.74
C ARG A 24 -5.73 3.07 -2.68
N ALA A 25 -6.28 2.97 -3.90
CA ALA A 25 -5.88 1.97 -4.88
C ALA A 25 -4.42 2.14 -5.33
N PHE A 26 -3.98 3.38 -5.58
CA PHE A 26 -2.60 3.70 -5.95
C PHE A 26 -1.61 3.26 -4.86
N ILE A 27 -1.86 3.64 -3.60
CA ILE A 27 -1.00 3.29 -2.48
C ILE A 27 -0.96 1.77 -2.30
N GLY A 28 -2.13 1.12 -2.28
CA GLY A 28 -2.23 -0.33 -2.12
C GLY A 28 -1.50 -1.09 -3.22
N TYR A 29 -1.63 -0.67 -4.49
CA TYR A 29 -0.95 -1.33 -5.62
C TYR A 29 0.56 -1.15 -5.59
N MET A 30 1.07 0.04 -5.27
CA MET A 30 2.52 0.25 -5.13
C MET A 30 3.11 -0.58 -3.99
N LEU A 31 2.38 -0.67 -2.87
CA LEU A 31 2.77 -1.54 -1.77
C LEU A 31 2.63 -3.01 -2.16
N ASP A 32 1.61 -3.45 -2.88
CA ASP A 32 1.55 -4.85 -3.32
C ASP A 32 2.76 -5.24 -4.21
N LEU A 33 3.23 -4.32 -5.07
CA LEU A 33 4.39 -4.49 -5.95
C LEU A 33 5.77 -4.49 -5.26
N GLY A 34 5.85 -4.41 -3.93
CA GLY A 34 7.15 -4.41 -3.24
C GLY A 34 7.79 -3.03 -3.05
N VAL A 35 7.15 -1.93 -3.49
CA VAL A 35 7.70 -0.57 -3.31
C VAL A 35 7.75 -0.20 -1.82
N ASP A 36 8.80 0.51 -1.42
CA ASP A 36 9.00 0.96 -0.05
C ASP A 36 7.96 2.02 0.39
N ILE A 37 7.51 1.93 1.65
CA ILE A 37 6.45 2.77 2.19
C ILE A 37 6.82 4.26 2.23
N SER A 38 8.10 4.61 2.43
CA SER A 38 8.54 6.01 2.44
C SER A 38 8.49 6.63 1.04
N THR A 39 8.77 5.81 0.02
CA THR A 39 8.67 6.19 -1.39
C THR A 39 7.20 6.41 -1.77
N VAL A 40 6.33 5.46 -1.44
CA VAL A 40 4.89 5.57 -1.70
C VAL A 40 4.27 6.75 -0.93
N GLN A 41 4.72 7.02 0.29
CA GLN A 41 4.29 8.18 1.07
C GLN A 41 4.62 9.51 0.37
N HIS A 42 5.85 9.66 -0.15
CA HIS A 42 6.25 10.85 -0.90
C HIS A 42 5.39 11.03 -2.15
N LEU A 43 5.19 9.96 -2.92
CA LEU A 43 4.36 9.97 -4.12
C LEU A 43 2.88 10.29 -3.83
N ALA A 44 2.36 9.81 -2.70
CA ALA A 44 1.02 10.09 -2.23
C ALA A 44 0.85 11.50 -1.62
N GLY A 45 1.96 12.23 -1.40
CA GLY A 45 1.95 13.56 -0.77
C GLY A 45 1.49 13.52 0.69
N HIS A 46 1.73 12.43 1.41
CA HIS A 46 1.33 12.29 2.80
C HIS A 46 2.39 12.86 3.74
N ALA A 47 1.99 13.84 4.57
CA ALA A 47 2.85 14.41 5.60
C ALA A 47 3.21 13.41 6.73
N GLN A 48 2.38 12.38 6.93
CA GLN A 48 2.60 11.34 7.95
C GLN A 48 2.51 9.96 7.30
N VAL A 49 3.51 9.11 7.58
CA VAL A 49 3.58 7.73 7.07
C VAL A 49 2.39 6.88 7.51
N THR A 50 1.83 7.17 8.69
CA THR A 50 0.65 6.50 9.27
C THR A 50 -0.58 6.60 8.36
N ARG A 51 -0.70 7.66 7.56
CA ARG A 51 -1.79 7.83 6.58
C ARG A 51 -1.63 6.91 5.38
N THR A 52 -0.39 6.53 5.04
CA THR A 52 -0.05 5.57 3.98
C THR A 52 -0.17 4.13 4.48
N ALA A 53 0.31 3.86 5.70
CA ALA A 53 0.30 2.54 6.32
C ALA A 53 -1.10 1.93 6.45
N ARG A 54 -2.15 2.75 6.61
CA ARG A 54 -3.56 2.28 6.62
C ARG A 54 -4.02 1.59 5.33
N TYR A 55 -3.28 1.72 4.24
CA TYR A 55 -3.60 1.11 2.96
C TYR A 55 -2.63 -0.01 2.58
N ASP A 56 -1.68 -0.34 3.45
CA ASP A 56 -0.74 -1.42 3.20
C ASP A 56 -1.45 -2.77 3.34
N PRO A 57 -1.68 -3.52 2.25
CA PRO A 57 -2.31 -4.81 2.35
C PRO A 57 -1.37 -5.78 3.09
N ARG A 58 -0.04 -5.59 3.01
CA ARG A 58 1.02 -6.48 3.52
C ARG A 58 0.94 -6.81 5.00
N GLY A 59 0.34 -5.91 5.80
CA GLY A 59 0.18 -6.10 7.24
C GLY A 59 -0.47 -7.44 7.61
N ASP A 60 -1.41 -7.92 6.78
CA ASP A 60 -2.13 -9.17 7.02
C ASP A 60 -1.43 -10.42 6.46
N HIS A 61 -0.50 -10.28 5.49
CA HIS A 61 0.12 -11.42 4.77
C HIS A 61 1.63 -11.59 4.98
N ILE A 62 2.36 -10.56 5.44
CA ILE A 62 3.83 -10.60 5.50
C ILE A 62 4.38 -10.97 6.89
N SER A 63 3.54 -11.07 7.92
CA SER A 63 4.00 -11.37 9.29
C SER A 63 4.70 -12.73 9.41
N ARG A 64 4.29 -13.73 8.62
CA ARG A 64 4.90 -15.08 8.63
C ARG A 64 6.27 -15.15 7.94
N PRO A 65 6.41 -14.73 6.66
CA PRO A 65 7.70 -14.79 5.97
C PRO A 65 8.80 -13.95 6.63
N ALA A 66 8.45 -12.79 7.21
CA ALA A 66 9.42 -11.91 7.85
C ALA A 66 10.05 -12.52 9.11
N ALA A 67 9.28 -13.29 9.88
CA ALA A 67 9.80 -14.02 11.04
C ALA A 67 10.76 -15.14 10.63
N GLU A 68 10.51 -15.79 9.49
CA GLU A 68 11.35 -16.86 8.96
C GLU A 68 12.68 -16.35 8.37
N MET A 69 12.72 -15.11 7.89
CA MET A 69 13.95 -14.47 7.41
C MET A 69 14.84 -13.93 8.54
N LEU A 70 14.36 -13.94 9.79
CA LEU A 70 15.15 -13.47 10.92
C LEU A 70 16.22 -14.52 11.27
N HIS A 71 17.45 -14.32 10.78
CA HIS A 71 18.59 -15.09 11.24
C HIS A 71 18.91 -14.69 12.68
N VAL A 72 18.60 -15.55 13.66
CA VAL A 72 18.86 -15.31 15.08
C VAL A 72 20.16 -16.03 15.47
N PRO A 73 21.30 -15.33 15.61
CA PRO A 73 22.60 -15.97 15.87
C PRO A 73 22.82 -16.39 17.34
N PHE A 74 21.78 -16.55 18.15
CA PHE A 74 21.95 -16.91 19.56
C PHE A 74 21.17 -18.16 19.96
N THR A 75 21.89 -19.28 19.99
CA THR A 75 21.49 -20.49 20.74
C THR A 75 21.83 -20.27 22.21
N ALA A 76 20.82 -20.04 23.05
CA ALA A 76 21.01 -20.10 24.49
C ALA A 76 21.37 -21.54 24.88
N LYS A 77 22.65 -21.77 25.23
CA LYS A 77 23.12 -23.02 25.85
C LYS A 77 22.39 -23.20 27.19
N ARG A 78 21.69 -24.31 27.36
CA ARG A 78 21.40 -24.91 28.67
C ARG A 78 22.54 -25.84 29.05
#